data_AF-A0A292PMZ3-F1
#
_entry.id   AF-A0A292PMZ3-F1
#
_cell.length_a   1.000
_cell.length_b   1.000
_cell.length_c   1.000
_cell.angle_alpha   90.00
_cell.angle_beta   90.00
_cell.angle_gamma   90.00
#
_symmetry.space_group_name_H-M   'P 1'
#
loop_
_entity.id
_entity.type
_entity.pdbx_description
1 polymer ?
#
loop_
_entity_poly.entity_id
_entity_poly.type
_entity_poly.pdbx_seq_one_letter_code
_entity_poly.pdbx_strand_id
1 'polypeptide(L)'
;MDFDVAYTLENAQQFWDELDDIVSSHCETQNLIDQALKSYLAFTSSFTDEYLVSEYDWAKCAYKLLDSPLFTEHRSYVRRRMIGRLRREILAPRLHLVALILLYDGRGAQKTFEMMLEEGLFVRLMDLVQKTRDEDRMLWQSLVELLYEMSRIQRLRREDLGASKAADPATEVIDDEFISYLFGLVEEDPEDPNDPYHYPVIRILLVLNEQYMVSAHAPPSNPADPPDAPTNKVIKVLCFHGSTFKTFGENIILLLNRESETCLQLLILKLLYLLFTTSATYEYFYTNDLRVLVDVMIRNLLDLPDESEPLRHTYLRVLYPLLEHTQLRHPPYYKRDEVLKLLECLSGVRSNHFQPVDQTTIRLVSRCANVPWLRSTPEENAHPENPAHRVLGISLAHHGQSSVSLMEVASKSEKPGVITPSRRLGTGGTNLDGGGNGNGVEIAGEA
;
A
#
# COMPACT_ATOMS: atom_id res chain seq x y z
N MET A 1 15.18 -9.92 43.53
CA MET A 1 14.02 -9.66 44.40
C MET A 1 13.08 -8.86 43.55
N ASP A 2 12.07 -9.52 42.99
CA ASP A 2 10.98 -8.83 42.32
C ASP A 2 10.16 -8.16 43.43
N PHE A 3 10.23 -6.84 43.50
CA PHE A 3 9.32 -6.06 44.35
C PHE A 3 7.96 -6.12 43.68
N ASP A 4 7.15 -7.09 44.08
CA ASP A 4 5.74 -7.16 43.74
C ASP A 4 5.02 -6.11 44.60
N VAL A 5 5.18 -4.84 44.22
CA VAL A 5 4.37 -3.76 44.77
C VAL A 5 2.97 -4.00 44.23
N ALA A 6 2.07 -4.47 45.08
CA ALA A 6 0.66 -4.61 44.72
C ALA A 6 0.09 -3.20 44.53
N TYR A 7 -0.03 -2.77 43.28
CA TYR A 7 -0.69 -1.52 42.94
C TYR A 7 -2.20 -1.72 43.06
N THR A 8 -2.85 -0.89 43.87
CA THR A 8 -4.31 -0.80 43.93
C THR A 8 -4.70 0.55 43.37
N LEU A 9 -5.25 0.57 42.15
CA LEU A 9 -5.69 1.79 41.49
C LEU A 9 -7.21 1.95 41.65
N GLU A 10 -7.66 3.16 41.94
CA GLU A 10 -9.08 3.49 42.12
C GLU A 10 -9.74 3.95 40.82
N ASN A 11 -8.96 4.46 39.86
CA ASN A 11 -9.46 4.95 38.57
C ASN A 11 -8.38 4.97 37.48
N ALA A 12 -8.81 5.18 36.24
CA ALA A 12 -7.93 5.25 35.06
C ALA A 12 -6.95 6.44 35.08
N GLN A 13 -7.29 7.55 35.76
CA GLN A 13 -6.38 8.70 35.82
C GLN A 13 -5.13 8.36 36.62
N GLN A 14 -5.29 7.66 37.75
CA GLN A 14 -4.16 7.20 38.57
C GLN A 14 -3.24 6.25 37.79
N PHE A 15 -3.79 5.40 36.92
CA PHE A 15 -2.98 4.56 36.03
C PHE A 15 -2.08 5.41 35.12
N TRP A 16 -2.64 6.44 34.48
CA TRP A 16 -1.89 7.29 33.56
C TRP A 16 -0.86 8.18 34.27
N ASP A 17 -1.19 8.67 35.46
CA ASP A 17 -0.29 9.50 36.27
C ASP A 17 0.89 8.67 36.79
N GLU A 18 0.66 7.43 37.24
CA GLU A 18 1.73 6.54 37.70
C GLU A 18 2.68 6.17 36.54
N LEU A 19 2.16 5.94 35.33
CA LEU A 19 3.01 5.75 34.15
C LEU A 19 3.89 6.98 33.90
N ASP A 20 3.34 8.19 34.02
CA ASP A 20 4.10 9.43 33.86
C ASP A 20 5.18 9.59 34.93
N ASP A 21 4.88 9.25 36.18
CA ASP A 21 5.84 9.31 37.28
C ASP A 21 7.01 8.34 37.07
N ILE A 22 6.72 7.10 36.62
CA ILE A 22 7.75 6.10 36.32
C ILE A 22 8.70 6.61 35.22
N VAL A 23 8.17 7.12 34.10
CA VAL A 23 8.98 7.55 32.95
C VAL A 23 9.61 8.95 33.13
N SER A 24 9.13 9.72 34.11
CA SER A 24 9.71 11.03 34.47
C SER A 24 10.82 10.93 35.52
N SER A 25 11.09 9.73 36.03
CA SER A 25 12.13 9.50 37.05
C SER A 25 13.52 9.93 36.56
N HIS A 26 14.22 10.74 37.36
CA HIS A 26 15.56 11.21 37.02
C HIS A 26 16.56 10.06 37.12
N CYS A 27 17.06 9.62 35.96
CA CYS A 27 17.93 8.45 35.84
C CYS A 27 19.36 8.84 35.45
N GLU A 28 20.23 9.03 36.43
CA GLU A 28 21.64 9.38 36.20
C GLU A 28 22.51 8.19 35.78
N THR A 29 22.05 6.95 36.03
CA THR A 29 22.83 5.73 35.76
C THR A 29 22.06 4.74 34.91
N GLN A 30 22.79 3.94 34.13
CA GLN A 30 22.23 2.86 33.31
C GLN A 30 21.40 1.85 34.12
N ASN A 31 21.75 1.61 35.39
CA ASN A 31 20.99 0.73 36.28
C ASN A 31 19.63 1.33 36.65
N LEU A 32 19.56 2.63 36.91
CA LEU A 32 18.30 3.33 37.18
C LEU A 32 17.39 3.31 35.96
N ILE A 33 17.95 3.54 34.77
CA ILE A 33 17.20 3.41 33.50
C ILE A 33 16.63 1.99 33.37
N ASP A 34 17.44 0.96 33.62
CA ASP A 34 16.98 -0.42 33.53
C ASP A 34 15.90 -0.76 34.56
N GLN A 35 15.95 -0.17 35.76
CA GLN A 35 14.91 -0.32 36.78
C GLN A 35 13.62 0.38 36.36
N ALA A 36 13.70 1.63 35.92
CA ALA A 36 12.53 2.40 35.44
C ALA A 36 11.84 1.68 34.28
N LEU A 37 12.60 1.21 33.28
CA LEU A 37 12.05 0.45 32.16
C LEU A 37 11.40 -0.87 32.60
N LYS A 38 11.97 -1.58 33.58
CA LYS A 38 11.36 -2.80 34.13
C LYS A 38 10.05 -2.49 34.87
N SER A 39 10.06 -1.46 35.72
CA SER A 39 8.87 -1.02 36.46
C SER A 39 7.77 -0.60 35.48
N TYR A 40 8.12 0.16 34.45
CA TYR A 40 7.19 0.59 33.41
C TYR A 40 6.50 -0.58 32.71
N LEU A 41 7.30 -1.54 32.22
CA LEU A 41 6.77 -2.73 31.55
C LEU A 41 5.96 -3.61 32.50
N ALA A 42 6.41 -3.78 33.75
CA ALA A 42 5.73 -4.59 34.75
C ALA A 42 4.37 -3.98 35.13
N PHE A 43 4.35 -2.70 35.46
CA PHE A 43 3.14 -1.95 35.82
C PHE A 43 2.15 -1.90 34.66
N THR A 44 2.60 -1.61 33.44
CA THR A 44 1.70 -1.63 32.28
C THR A 44 1.11 -3.03 32.06
N SER A 45 1.91 -4.08 32.25
CA SER A 45 1.46 -5.47 32.07
C SER A 45 0.50 -5.98 33.15
N SER A 46 0.44 -5.37 34.33
CA SER A 46 -0.48 -5.81 35.40
C SER A 46 -1.90 -5.28 35.22
N PHE A 47 -2.10 -4.34 34.29
CA PHE A 47 -3.31 -3.56 34.15
C PHE A 47 -3.90 -3.60 32.73
N THR A 48 -3.46 -4.57 31.92
CA THR A 48 -3.90 -4.71 30.52
C THR A 48 -5.40 -4.80 30.38
N ASP A 49 -6.03 -5.66 31.17
CA ASP A 49 -7.44 -6.01 31.00
C ASP A 49 -8.38 -4.91 31.52
N GLU A 50 -7.86 -4.02 32.38
CA GLU A 50 -8.62 -2.95 33.02
C GLU A 50 -8.53 -1.63 32.25
N TYR A 51 -7.33 -1.24 31.80
CA TYR A 51 -7.08 0.11 31.28
C TYR A 51 -6.56 0.13 29.83
N LEU A 52 -6.21 -1.03 29.23
CA LEU A 52 -5.66 -1.11 27.87
C LEU A 52 -6.59 -1.89 26.93
N VAL A 53 -7.82 -1.39 26.79
CA VAL A 53 -8.88 -2.06 26.03
C VAL A 53 -8.76 -1.81 24.51
N SER A 54 -8.18 -0.68 24.10
CA SER A 54 -8.10 -0.28 22.69
C SER A 54 -6.67 -0.12 22.18
N GLU A 55 -6.47 -0.23 20.86
CA GLU A 55 -5.21 0.11 20.17
C GLU A 55 -4.70 1.51 20.55
N TYR A 56 -5.61 2.45 20.78
CA TYR A 56 -5.26 3.80 21.21
C TYR A 56 -4.61 3.83 22.60
N ASP A 57 -5.09 3.03 23.55
CA ASP A 57 -4.54 2.98 24.91
C ASP A 57 -3.11 2.42 24.90
N TRP A 58 -2.89 1.36 24.11
CA TRP A 58 -1.57 0.80 23.89
C TRP A 58 -0.62 1.78 23.19
N ALA A 59 -1.13 2.50 22.19
CA ALA A 59 -0.35 3.54 21.51
C ALA A 59 0.02 4.68 22.48
N LYS A 60 -0.91 5.10 23.34
CA LYS A 60 -0.67 6.10 24.38
C LYS A 60 0.42 5.66 25.35
N CYS A 61 0.44 4.39 25.78
CA CYS A 61 1.55 3.83 26.56
C CYS A 61 2.88 3.89 25.82
N ALA A 62 2.92 3.56 24.54
CA ALA A 62 4.17 3.66 23.78
C ALA A 62 4.67 5.12 23.70
N TYR A 63 3.80 6.08 23.37
CA TYR A 63 4.16 7.49 23.28
C TYR A 63 4.55 8.12 24.63
N LYS A 64 3.90 7.73 25.74
CA LYS A 64 4.32 8.17 27.08
C LYS A 64 5.80 7.87 27.35
N LEU A 65 6.28 6.68 26.98
CA LEU A 65 7.70 6.38 27.08
C LEU A 65 8.52 7.18 26.07
N LEU A 66 8.12 7.23 24.80
CA LEU A 66 8.91 7.87 23.74
C LEU A 66 9.09 9.39 23.94
N ASP A 67 8.08 10.06 24.49
CA ASP A 67 8.10 11.50 24.76
C ASP A 67 8.72 11.85 26.12
N SER A 68 8.94 10.84 26.98
CA SER A 68 9.51 11.04 28.32
C SER A 68 10.98 11.49 28.30
N PRO A 69 11.47 12.13 29.39
CA PRO A 69 12.91 12.38 29.58
C PRO A 69 13.71 11.07 29.59
N LEU A 70 13.15 9.98 30.13
CA LEU A 70 13.80 8.66 30.17
C LEU A 70 14.20 8.18 28.78
N PHE A 71 13.37 8.40 27.75
CA PHE A 71 13.71 8.06 26.38
C PHE A 71 14.51 9.17 25.67
N THR A 72 14.07 10.42 25.76
CA THR A 72 14.63 11.52 24.96
C THR A 72 16.09 11.83 25.32
N GLU A 73 16.49 11.69 26.59
CA GLU A 73 17.87 11.87 27.04
C GLU A 73 18.76 10.64 26.75
N HIS A 74 18.18 9.44 26.72
CA HIS A 74 18.93 8.17 26.66
C HIS A 74 18.59 7.27 25.46
N ARG A 75 18.14 7.87 24.34
CA ARG A 75 17.59 7.18 23.14
C ARG A 75 18.32 5.90 22.73
N SER A 76 19.63 6.00 22.48
CA SER A 76 20.44 4.87 21.99
C SER A 76 20.54 3.73 23.01
N TYR A 77 20.52 4.03 24.30
CA TYR A 77 20.55 3.02 25.34
C TYR A 77 19.18 2.36 25.51
N VAL A 78 18.10 3.16 25.59
CA VAL A 78 16.74 2.64 25.71
C VAL A 78 16.37 1.76 24.51
N ARG A 79 16.70 2.15 23.28
CA ARG A 79 16.52 1.32 22.08
C ARG A 79 17.18 -0.05 22.21
N ARG A 80 18.45 -0.10 22.62
CA ARG A 80 19.16 -1.37 22.85
C ARG A 80 18.51 -2.22 23.93
N ARG A 81 17.96 -1.59 24.97
CA ARG A 81 17.21 -2.31 26.00
C ARG A 81 15.89 -2.87 25.47
N MET A 82 15.11 -2.09 24.72
CA MET A 82 13.86 -2.56 24.10
C MET A 82 14.12 -3.70 23.11
N ILE A 83 15.14 -3.58 22.26
CA ILE A 83 15.59 -4.64 21.35
C ILE A 83 15.96 -5.91 22.12
N GLY A 84 16.77 -5.76 23.19
CA GLY A 84 17.15 -6.88 24.05
C GLY A 84 15.98 -7.55 24.75
N ARG A 85 14.91 -6.79 25.08
CA ARG A 85 13.65 -7.30 25.63
C ARG A 85 12.88 -8.07 24.57
N LEU A 86 12.61 -7.50 23.40
CA LEU A 86 11.86 -8.15 22.32
C LEU A 86 12.46 -9.52 21.94
N ARG A 87 13.80 -9.64 21.98
CA ARG A 87 14.51 -10.89 21.68
C ARG A 87 14.15 -12.05 22.62
N ARG A 88 13.79 -11.77 23.88
CA ARG A 88 13.66 -12.78 24.95
C ARG A 88 12.31 -12.77 25.66
N GLU A 89 11.50 -11.73 25.46
CA GLU A 89 10.22 -11.57 26.14
C GLU A 89 9.25 -12.65 25.68
N ILE A 90 8.50 -13.18 26.65
CA ILE A 90 7.52 -14.25 26.47
C ILE A 90 6.13 -13.83 26.95
N LEU A 91 6.03 -12.79 27.78
CA LEU A 91 4.75 -12.29 28.26
C LEU A 91 4.10 -11.41 27.19
N ALA A 92 2.95 -11.84 26.67
CA ALA A 92 2.25 -11.16 25.56
C ALA A 92 2.03 -9.65 25.79
N PRO A 93 1.53 -9.19 26.96
CA PRO A 93 1.42 -7.75 27.26
C PRO A 93 2.72 -6.96 27.12
N ARG A 94 3.83 -7.49 27.64
CA ARG A 94 5.12 -6.82 27.60
C ARG A 94 5.69 -6.85 26.20
N LEU A 95 5.53 -7.97 25.50
CA LEU A 95 5.96 -8.13 24.12
C LEU A 95 5.23 -7.14 23.21
N HIS A 96 3.92 -6.97 23.41
CA HIS A 96 3.08 -6.00 22.69
C HIS A 96 3.59 -4.58 22.89
N LEU A 97 3.76 -4.15 24.14
CA LEU A 97 4.25 -2.81 24.43
C LEU A 97 5.64 -2.55 23.83
N VAL A 98 6.56 -3.51 23.96
CA VAL A 98 7.91 -3.39 23.39
C VAL A 98 7.87 -3.33 21.86
N ALA A 99 7.01 -4.10 21.20
CA ALA A 99 6.82 -4.06 19.75
C ALA A 99 6.32 -2.68 19.30
N LEU A 100 5.32 -2.11 19.98
CA LEU A 100 4.79 -0.78 19.65
C LEU A 100 5.80 0.34 19.87
N ILE A 101 6.56 0.29 20.98
CA ILE A 101 7.63 1.27 21.24
C ILE A 101 8.65 1.26 20.10
N LEU A 102 9.10 0.08 19.66
CA LEU A 102 10.07 -0.05 18.56
C LEU A 102 9.47 0.36 17.21
N LEU A 103 8.19 0.05 16.97
CA LEU A 103 7.47 0.45 15.77
C LEU A 103 7.38 1.98 15.64
N TYR A 104 6.87 2.66 16.66
CA TYR A 104 6.68 4.11 16.61
C TYR A 104 8.00 4.88 16.64
N ASP A 105 8.98 4.44 17.43
CA ASP A 105 10.32 5.03 17.39
C ASP A 105 10.98 4.81 16.02
N GLY A 106 10.84 3.62 15.43
CA GLY A 106 11.41 3.33 14.11
C GLY A 106 10.78 4.14 12.97
N ARG A 107 9.49 4.47 13.07
CA ARG A 107 8.82 5.40 12.14
C ARG A 107 9.43 6.81 12.19
N GLY A 108 9.83 7.27 13.38
CA GLY A 108 10.50 8.56 13.55
C GLY A 108 12.00 8.52 13.30
N ALA A 109 12.66 7.37 13.51
CA ALA A 109 14.09 7.21 13.46
C ALA A 109 14.51 5.86 12.86
N GLN A 110 14.94 5.89 11.60
CA GLN A 110 15.41 4.69 10.87
C GLN A 110 16.50 3.89 11.61
N LYS A 111 17.29 4.56 12.47
CA LYS A 111 18.34 3.93 13.29
C LYS A 111 17.81 2.80 14.18
N THR A 112 16.55 2.85 14.59
CA THR A 112 15.91 1.79 15.38
C THR A 112 15.81 0.51 14.58
N PHE A 113 15.28 0.57 13.36
CA PHE A 113 15.21 -0.59 12.48
C PHE A 113 16.58 -1.11 12.07
N GLU A 114 17.57 -0.23 11.88
CA GLU A 114 18.96 -0.62 11.65
C GLU A 114 19.51 -1.46 12.82
N MET A 115 19.36 -0.97 14.06
CA MET A 115 19.80 -1.70 15.26
C MET A 115 19.01 -3.00 15.47
N MET A 116 17.73 -3.03 15.12
CA MET A 116 16.93 -4.26 15.18
C MET A 116 17.48 -5.33 14.23
N LEU A 117 17.85 -4.95 13.01
CA LEU A 117 18.44 -5.86 12.03
C LEU A 117 19.83 -6.35 12.47
N GLU A 118 20.68 -5.44 12.98
CA GLU A 118 22.01 -5.77 13.51
C GLU A 118 21.94 -6.80 14.66
N GLU A 119 20.95 -6.68 15.54
CA GLU A 119 20.74 -7.59 16.69
C GLU A 119 19.96 -8.87 16.32
N GLY A 120 19.64 -9.08 15.03
CA GLY A 120 19.00 -10.29 14.53
C GLY A 120 17.51 -10.42 14.87
N LEU A 121 16.81 -9.30 15.11
CA LEU A 121 15.38 -9.33 15.44
C LEU A 121 14.49 -9.76 14.28
N PHE A 122 14.96 -9.70 13.03
CA PHE A 122 14.19 -10.18 11.88
C PHE A 122 13.74 -11.64 12.03
N VAL A 123 14.66 -12.54 12.39
CA VAL A 123 14.36 -13.95 12.63
C VAL A 123 13.36 -14.12 13.77
N ARG A 124 13.53 -13.34 14.85
CA ARG A 124 12.62 -13.38 16.01
C ARG A 124 11.22 -12.89 15.65
N LEU A 125 11.10 -11.83 14.86
CA LEU A 125 9.80 -11.32 14.42
C LEU A 125 9.07 -12.33 13.55
N MET A 126 9.77 -13.00 12.64
CA MET A 126 9.18 -14.07 11.82
C MET A 126 8.66 -15.23 12.67
N ASP A 127 9.42 -15.66 13.68
CA ASP A 127 9.01 -16.70 14.63
C ASP A 127 7.75 -16.30 15.41
N LEU A 128 7.71 -15.05 15.89
CA LEU A 128 6.56 -14.52 16.63
C LEU A 128 5.32 -14.39 15.74
N VAL A 129 5.45 -13.87 14.52
CA VAL A 129 4.32 -13.74 13.57
C VAL A 129 3.66 -15.09 13.29
N GLN A 130 4.42 -16.18 13.22
CA GLN A 130 3.86 -17.52 13.01
C GLN A 130 3.14 -18.08 14.23
N LYS A 131 3.60 -17.77 15.44
CA LYS A 131 3.10 -18.38 16.69
C LYS A 131 1.96 -17.61 17.34
N THR A 132 1.94 -16.29 17.19
CA THR A 132 1.10 -15.42 18.02
C THR A 132 -0.29 -15.15 17.44
N ARG A 133 -0.55 -15.51 16.17
CA ARG A 133 -1.80 -15.16 15.47
C ARG A 133 -3.05 -15.64 16.19
N ASP A 134 -3.06 -16.91 16.61
CA ASP A 134 -4.23 -17.55 17.22
C ASP A 134 -4.36 -17.21 18.71
N GLU A 135 -3.27 -16.77 19.33
CA GLU A 135 -3.21 -16.44 20.77
C GLU A 135 -3.65 -14.99 21.04
N ASP A 136 -3.13 -14.03 20.27
CA ASP A 136 -3.37 -12.60 20.45
C ASP A 136 -3.30 -11.87 19.10
N ARG A 137 -4.48 -11.56 18.54
CA ARG A 137 -4.59 -10.90 17.23
C ARG A 137 -4.02 -9.48 17.23
N MET A 138 -4.14 -8.75 18.35
CA MET A 138 -3.73 -7.36 18.43
C MET A 138 -2.20 -7.26 18.52
N LEU A 139 -1.58 -8.15 19.30
CA LEU A 139 -0.13 -8.33 19.30
C LEU A 139 0.37 -8.79 17.93
N TRP A 140 -0.31 -9.76 17.32
CA TRP A 140 0.06 -10.25 16.00
C TRP A 140 0.06 -9.15 14.94
N GLN A 141 -0.95 -8.27 14.91
CA GLN A 141 -0.98 -7.09 14.03
C GLN A 141 0.24 -6.19 14.25
N SER A 142 0.55 -5.88 15.50
CA SER A 142 1.69 -5.02 15.86
C SER A 142 3.02 -5.64 15.41
N LEU A 143 3.16 -6.96 15.51
CA LEU A 143 4.34 -7.70 15.04
C LEU A 143 4.46 -7.72 13.52
N VAL A 144 3.34 -7.93 12.81
CA VAL A 144 3.24 -7.88 11.35
C VAL A 144 3.61 -6.49 10.84
N GLU A 145 3.08 -5.43 11.46
CA GLU A 145 3.37 -4.05 11.11
C GLU A 145 4.84 -3.69 11.37
N LEU A 146 5.39 -4.13 12.50
CA LEU A 146 6.81 -3.97 12.82
C LEU A 146 7.73 -4.70 11.82
N LEU A 147 7.38 -5.93 11.45
CA LEU A 147 8.10 -6.71 10.45
C LEU A 147 8.05 -6.01 9.07
N TYR A 148 6.88 -5.50 8.68
CA TYR A 148 6.69 -4.75 7.45
C TYR A 148 7.55 -3.48 7.42
N GLU A 149 7.43 -2.59 8.40
CA GLU A 149 8.15 -1.30 8.40
C GLU A 149 9.67 -1.51 8.43
N MET A 150 10.14 -2.45 9.25
CA MET A 150 11.56 -2.79 9.31
C MET A 150 12.06 -3.31 7.95
N SER A 151 11.32 -4.24 7.32
CA SER A 151 11.69 -4.83 6.02
C SER A 151 11.52 -3.87 4.86
N ARG A 152 10.69 -2.83 5.01
CA ARG A 152 10.49 -1.77 4.02
C ARG A 152 11.65 -0.78 4.03
N ILE A 153 12.14 -0.43 5.21
CA ILE A 153 13.17 0.61 5.41
C ILE A 153 14.57 0.03 5.31
N GLN A 154 14.78 -1.17 5.87
CA GLN A 154 16.09 -1.81 5.91
C GLN A 154 16.25 -2.82 4.78
N ARG A 155 17.47 -2.94 4.28
CA ARG A 155 17.82 -3.97 3.31
C ARG A 155 18.15 -5.27 4.05
N LEU A 156 17.39 -6.33 3.77
CA LEU A 156 17.62 -7.63 4.39
C LEU A 156 18.95 -8.24 3.92
N ARG A 157 19.57 -9.03 4.79
CA ARG A 157 20.82 -9.72 4.46
C ARG A 157 20.52 -10.83 3.45
N ARG A 158 21.46 -11.10 2.55
CA ARG A 158 21.27 -12.17 1.53
C ARG A 158 21.09 -13.54 2.18
N GLU A 159 21.72 -13.76 3.33
CA GLU A 159 21.57 -14.95 4.17
C GLU A 159 20.12 -15.13 4.65
N ASP A 160 19.46 -14.06 5.10
CA ASP A 160 18.06 -14.10 5.54
C ASP A 160 17.12 -14.42 4.36
N LEU A 161 17.47 -14.01 3.13
CA LEU A 161 16.75 -14.30 1.89
C LEU A 161 17.04 -15.70 1.31
N GLY A 162 17.81 -16.55 2.00
CA GLY A 162 18.14 -17.89 1.53
C GLY A 162 19.21 -17.96 0.43
N ALA A 163 20.07 -16.94 0.30
CA ALA A 163 21.24 -16.99 -0.59
C ALA A 163 22.44 -17.74 0.04
N SER A 164 22.26 -18.38 1.20
CA SER A 164 23.37 -19.03 1.89
C SER A 164 23.84 -20.28 1.15
N LYS A 165 25.16 -20.40 0.95
CA LYS A 165 25.84 -21.64 0.51
C LYS A 165 25.88 -22.72 1.61
N ALA A 166 25.30 -22.48 2.79
CA ALA A 166 25.27 -23.47 3.85
C ALA A 166 24.41 -24.66 3.42
N ALA A 167 25.01 -25.85 3.43
CA ALA A 167 24.42 -27.11 2.98
C ALA A 167 23.21 -27.60 3.81
N ASP A 168 22.71 -26.79 4.76
CA ASP A 168 21.62 -27.16 5.64
C ASP A 168 20.36 -26.34 5.32
N PRO A 169 19.35 -26.92 4.65
CA PRO A 169 18.08 -26.27 4.39
C PRO A 169 17.33 -25.85 5.67
N ALA A 170 17.71 -26.37 6.85
CA ALA A 170 17.13 -25.96 8.13
C ALA A 170 17.59 -24.59 8.64
N THR A 171 18.50 -23.89 7.94
CA THR A 171 19.04 -22.57 8.35
C THR A 171 18.47 -21.40 7.55
N GLU A 172 17.60 -21.67 6.56
CA GLU A 172 16.94 -20.60 5.80
C GLU A 172 15.91 -19.90 6.69
N VAL A 173 16.06 -18.59 6.88
CA VAL A 173 15.15 -17.80 7.72
C VAL A 173 13.79 -17.64 7.04
N ILE A 174 13.79 -17.26 5.76
CA ILE A 174 12.59 -17.19 4.93
C ILE A 174 12.57 -18.42 4.05
N ASP A 175 11.81 -19.44 4.40
CA ASP A 175 11.60 -20.64 3.58
C ASP A 175 10.31 -20.55 2.73
N ASP A 176 10.07 -21.58 1.90
CA ASP A 176 8.87 -21.65 1.07
C ASP A 176 7.61 -21.85 1.93
N GLU A 177 7.74 -22.48 3.11
CA GLU A 177 6.65 -22.74 4.05
C GLU A 177 6.12 -21.45 4.65
N PHE A 178 7.01 -20.55 5.10
CA PHE A 178 6.63 -19.23 5.60
C PHE A 178 5.92 -18.39 4.54
N ILE A 179 6.41 -18.38 3.30
CA ILE A 179 5.74 -17.67 2.20
C ILE A 179 4.36 -18.28 1.92
N SER A 180 4.26 -19.61 1.93
CA SER A 180 2.99 -20.31 1.74
C SER A 180 2.01 -20.05 2.89
N TYR A 181 2.50 -19.94 4.12
CA TYR A 181 1.73 -19.52 5.29
C TYR A 181 1.16 -18.12 5.07
N LEU A 182 1.97 -17.12 4.69
CA LEU A 182 1.49 -15.77 4.42
C LEU A 182 0.45 -15.73 3.30
N PHE A 183 0.62 -16.50 2.23
CA PHE A 183 -0.43 -16.62 1.21
C PHE A 183 -1.69 -17.28 1.75
N GLY A 184 -1.56 -18.35 2.54
CA GLY A 184 -2.67 -19.02 3.21
C GLY A 184 -3.50 -18.05 4.06
N LEU A 185 -2.84 -17.15 4.81
CA LEU A 185 -3.51 -16.10 5.58
C LEU A 185 -4.37 -15.16 4.72
N VAL A 186 -3.98 -14.90 3.47
CA VAL A 186 -4.74 -14.05 2.54
C VAL A 186 -5.92 -14.80 1.93
N GLU A 187 -5.84 -16.13 1.85
CA GLU A 187 -6.96 -16.97 1.38
C GLU A 187 -7.95 -17.33 2.49
N GLU A 188 -7.60 -17.08 3.76
CA GLU A 188 -8.50 -17.30 4.88
C GLU A 188 -9.60 -16.22 4.91
N ASP A 189 -10.85 -16.68 4.81
CA ASP A 189 -12.10 -15.89 4.81
C ASP A 189 -12.24 -14.87 3.65
N PRO A 190 -12.48 -15.35 2.40
CA PRO A 190 -12.67 -14.49 1.24
C PRO A 190 -13.97 -13.67 1.28
N GLU A 191 -14.86 -13.88 2.27
CA GLU A 191 -16.14 -13.17 2.36
C GLU A 191 -16.07 -11.85 3.14
N ASP A 192 -14.97 -11.57 3.86
CA ASP A 192 -14.72 -10.24 4.46
C ASP A 192 -13.64 -9.47 3.66
N PRO A 193 -14.00 -8.79 2.55
CA PRO A 193 -13.07 -7.96 1.78
C PRO A 193 -12.59 -6.71 2.54
N ASN A 194 -13.13 -6.47 3.74
CA ASN A 194 -12.68 -5.44 4.67
C ASN A 194 -11.96 -6.04 5.88
N ASP A 195 -11.56 -7.32 5.84
CA ASP A 195 -10.77 -7.90 6.90
C ASP A 195 -9.51 -7.01 7.10
N PRO A 196 -9.38 -6.34 8.26
CA PRO A 196 -8.25 -5.46 8.53
C PRO A 196 -6.91 -6.21 8.51
N TYR A 197 -6.91 -7.55 8.57
CA TYR A 197 -5.72 -8.40 8.65
C TYR A 197 -5.16 -8.81 7.27
N HIS A 198 -5.94 -8.84 6.20
CA HIS A 198 -5.45 -9.26 4.87
C HIS A 198 -4.41 -8.28 4.30
N TYR A 199 -4.68 -6.98 4.37
CA TYR A 199 -3.82 -5.98 3.75
C TYR A 199 -2.43 -5.86 4.39
N PRO A 200 -2.27 -5.93 5.74
CA PRO A 200 -0.95 -6.03 6.36
C PRO A 200 -0.11 -7.22 5.85
N VAL A 201 -0.73 -8.39 5.65
CA VAL A 201 -0.02 -9.58 5.14
C VAL A 201 0.40 -9.41 3.68
N ILE A 202 -0.48 -8.87 2.84
CA ILE A 202 -0.15 -8.56 1.44
C ILE A 202 1.01 -7.56 1.37
N ARG A 203 1.04 -6.56 2.26
CA ARG A 203 2.14 -5.59 2.35
C ARG A 203 3.47 -6.25 2.68
N ILE A 204 3.50 -7.28 3.56
CA ILE A 204 4.70 -8.07 3.79
C ILE A 204 5.13 -8.79 2.51
N LEU A 205 4.23 -9.51 1.83
CA LEU A 205 4.53 -10.22 0.59
C LEU A 205 5.12 -9.29 -0.49
N LEU A 206 4.57 -8.08 -0.62
CA LEU A 206 5.04 -7.05 -1.53
C LEU A 206 6.46 -6.57 -1.18
N VAL A 207 6.74 -6.32 0.10
CA VAL A 207 8.06 -5.88 0.56
C VAL A 207 9.09 -7.00 0.42
N LEU A 208 8.74 -8.24 0.75
CA LEU A 208 9.63 -9.39 0.55
C LEU A 208 9.97 -9.57 -0.93
N ASN A 209 8.98 -9.44 -1.83
CA ASN A 209 9.22 -9.47 -3.28
C ASN A 209 10.22 -8.37 -3.71
N GLU A 210 10.08 -7.15 -3.22
CA GLU A 210 11.04 -6.07 -3.48
C GLU A 210 12.44 -6.39 -2.95
N GLN A 211 12.56 -6.95 -1.74
CA GLN A 211 13.85 -7.34 -1.17
C GLN A 211 14.57 -8.38 -2.04
N TYR A 212 13.84 -9.35 -2.60
CA TYR A 212 14.39 -10.30 -3.57
C TYR A 212 14.84 -9.59 -4.86
N MET A 213 14.03 -8.69 -5.42
CA MET A 213 14.39 -7.93 -6.62
C MET A 213 15.67 -7.10 -6.41
N VAL A 214 15.75 -6.37 -5.31
CA VAL A 214 16.93 -5.56 -4.95
C VAL A 214 18.16 -6.44 -4.75
N SER A 215 18.02 -7.60 -4.11
CA SER A 215 19.12 -8.55 -3.90
C SER A 215 19.63 -9.19 -5.20
N ALA A 216 18.74 -9.41 -6.17
CA ALA A 216 19.09 -9.95 -7.48
C ALA A 216 19.88 -8.96 -8.35
N HIS A 217 19.64 -7.66 -8.18
CA HIS A 217 20.38 -6.59 -8.88
C HIS A 217 21.60 -6.06 -8.11
N ALA A 218 21.92 -6.65 -6.95
CA ALA A 218 23.09 -6.28 -6.17
C ALA A 218 24.38 -6.62 -6.94
N PRO A 219 25.39 -5.71 -6.99
CA PRO A 219 26.68 -6.07 -7.54
C PRO A 219 27.27 -7.23 -6.72
N PRO A 220 27.86 -8.24 -7.37
CA PRO A 220 28.49 -9.35 -6.66
C PRO A 220 29.66 -8.82 -5.82
N SER A 221 29.79 -9.31 -4.58
CA SER A 221 30.90 -8.94 -3.69
C SER A 221 32.26 -9.28 -4.29
N ASN A 222 32.30 -10.30 -5.17
CA ASN A 222 33.49 -10.70 -5.92
C ASN A 222 33.11 -11.00 -7.37
N PRO A 223 33.76 -10.39 -8.39
CA PRO A 223 33.43 -10.59 -9.80
C PRO A 223 33.72 -12.01 -10.32
N ALA A 224 34.40 -12.84 -9.53
CA ALA A 224 34.69 -14.24 -9.85
C ALA A 224 33.63 -15.23 -9.32
N ASP A 225 32.73 -14.79 -8.43
CA ASP A 225 31.66 -15.65 -7.92
C ASP A 225 30.49 -15.71 -8.91
N PRO A 226 29.84 -16.88 -9.08
CA PRO A 226 28.60 -16.95 -9.82
C PRO A 226 27.56 -16.01 -9.21
N PRO A 227 26.56 -15.54 -9.99
CA PRO A 227 25.50 -14.69 -9.47
C PRO A 227 24.72 -15.44 -8.38
N ASP A 228 25.10 -15.21 -7.14
CA ASP A 228 24.51 -15.80 -5.93
C ASP A 228 23.23 -15.04 -5.54
N ALA A 229 22.38 -14.79 -6.54
CA ALA A 229 21.12 -14.09 -6.33
C ALA A 229 20.12 -15.05 -5.67
N PRO A 230 19.51 -14.68 -4.53
CA PRO A 230 18.48 -15.52 -3.93
C PRO A 230 17.32 -15.68 -4.91
N THR A 231 16.77 -16.89 -4.96
CA THR A 231 15.55 -17.15 -5.72
C THR A 231 14.40 -16.39 -5.05
N ASN A 232 13.64 -15.61 -5.82
CA ASN A 232 12.47 -14.92 -5.30
C ASN A 232 11.39 -15.93 -4.90
N LYS A 233 11.28 -16.19 -3.59
CA LYS A 233 10.36 -17.21 -3.05
C LYS A 233 8.89 -16.85 -3.19
N VAL A 234 8.54 -15.55 -3.21
CA VAL A 234 7.16 -15.09 -3.46
C VAL A 234 6.71 -15.54 -4.85
N ILE A 235 7.54 -15.31 -5.87
CA ILE A 235 7.25 -15.76 -7.23
C ILE A 235 7.34 -17.29 -7.35
N LYS A 236 8.36 -17.90 -6.73
CA LYS A 236 8.53 -19.37 -6.73
C LYS A 236 7.28 -20.08 -6.22
N VAL A 237 6.75 -19.68 -5.06
CA VAL A 237 5.54 -20.28 -4.49
C VAL A 237 4.35 -20.09 -5.42
N LEU A 238 4.16 -18.92 -6.03
CA LEU A 238 3.09 -18.69 -7.01
C LEU A 238 3.26 -19.53 -8.30
N CYS A 239 4.48 -19.82 -8.74
CA CYS A 239 4.73 -20.71 -9.88
C CYS A 239 4.24 -22.15 -9.62
N PHE A 240 4.39 -22.66 -8.39
CA PHE A 240 4.02 -24.04 -8.05
C PHE A 240 2.61 -24.18 -7.47
N HIS A 241 2.12 -23.17 -6.76
CA HIS A 241 0.91 -23.22 -5.96
C HIS A 241 -0.08 -22.07 -6.26
N GLY A 242 0.13 -21.29 -7.33
CA GLY A 242 -0.73 -20.16 -7.67
C GLY A 242 -2.20 -20.51 -7.96
N SER A 243 -2.55 -21.78 -8.20
CA SER A 243 -3.96 -22.19 -8.28
C SER A 243 -4.68 -22.14 -6.93
N THR A 244 -3.95 -22.28 -5.83
CA THR A 244 -4.47 -22.31 -4.46
C THR A 244 -4.62 -20.91 -3.88
N PHE A 245 -3.85 -19.95 -4.39
CA PHE A 245 -3.79 -18.58 -3.86
C PHE A 245 -4.47 -17.60 -4.81
N LYS A 246 -5.78 -17.69 -5.05
CA LYS A 246 -6.47 -16.84 -6.03
C LYS A 246 -6.94 -15.51 -5.45
N THR A 247 -7.39 -15.52 -4.20
CA THR A 247 -7.83 -14.33 -3.45
C THR A 247 -6.71 -13.31 -3.37
N PHE A 248 -5.45 -13.75 -3.25
CA PHE A 248 -4.29 -12.87 -3.34
C PHE A 248 -4.26 -12.04 -4.63
N GLY A 249 -4.49 -12.67 -5.79
CA GLY A 249 -4.47 -11.98 -7.09
C GLY A 249 -5.59 -10.93 -7.19
N GLU A 250 -6.79 -11.28 -6.75
CA GLU A 250 -7.94 -10.38 -6.71
C GLU A 250 -7.65 -9.16 -5.81
N ASN A 251 -7.12 -9.41 -4.61
CA ASN A 251 -6.77 -8.36 -3.65
C ASN A 251 -5.64 -7.44 -4.15
N ILE A 252 -4.67 -7.95 -4.91
CA ILE A 252 -3.62 -7.13 -5.52
C ILE A 252 -4.21 -6.09 -6.49
N ILE A 253 -5.20 -6.49 -7.30
CA ILE A 253 -5.86 -5.58 -8.25
C ILE A 253 -6.76 -4.59 -7.50
N LEU A 254 -7.48 -5.06 -6.47
CA LEU A 254 -8.29 -4.22 -5.61
C LEU A 254 -7.45 -3.13 -4.92
N LEU A 255 -6.30 -3.51 -4.36
CA LEU A 255 -5.35 -2.59 -3.74
C LEU A 255 -4.84 -1.57 -4.73
N LEU A 256 -4.39 -1.97 -5.92
CA LEU A 256 -3.89 -1.02 -6.92
C LEU A 256 -4.95 0.02 -7.33
N ASN A 257 -6.22 -0.39 -7.35
CA ASN A 257 -7.33 0.50 -7.70
C ASN A 257 -7.61 1.56 -6.61
N ARG A 258 -7.39 1.22 -5.34
CA ARG A 258 -7.69 2.07 -4.16
C ARG A 258 -6.47 2.82 -3.61
N GLU A 259 -5.27 2.33 -3.89
CA GLU A 259 -4.04 2.85 -3.30
C GLU A 259 -3.66 4.20 -3.91
N SER A 260 -3.33 5.14 -3.03
CA SER A 260 -2.88 6.49 -3.38
C SER A 260 -1.39 6.71 -3.08
N GLU A 261 -0.80 5.90 -2.20
CA GLU A 261 0.61 5.99 -1.88
C GLU A 261 1.46 5.45 -3.04
N THR A 262 2.25 6.33 -3.66
CA THR A 262 3.15 5.97 -4.77
C THR A 262 4.09 4.82 -4.42
N CYS A 263 4.59 4.73 -3.18
CA CYS A 263 5.49 3.67 -2.75
C CYS A 263 4.81 2.29 -2.86
N LEU A 264 3.60 2.15 -2.31
CA LEU A 264 2.84 0.90 -2.38
C LEU A 264 2.41 0.56 -3.81
N GLN A 265 2.00 1.55 -4.60
CA GLN A 265 1.69 1.35 -6.02
C GLN A 265 2.91 0.78 -6.78
N LEU A 266 4.12 1.30 -6.54
CA LEU A 266 5.34 0.78 -7.15
C LEU A 266 5.63 -0.67 -6.75
N LEU A 267 5.44 -1.02 -5.48
CA LEU A 267 5.62 -2.41 -5.02
C LEU A 267 4.65 -3.36 -5.72
N ILE A 268 3.36 -2.99 -5.81
CA ILE A 268 2.34 -3.77 -6.50
C ILE A 268 2.70 -3.94 -7.99
N LEU A 269 3.06 -2.85 -8.66
CA LEU A 269 3.40 -2.89 -10.08
C LEU A 269 4.64 -3.74 -10.36
N LYS A 270 5.66 -3.70 -9.50
CA LYS A 270 6.84 -4.55 -9.63
C LYS A 270 6.53 -6.03 -9.45
N LEU A 271 5.64 -6.38 -8.52
CA LEU A 271 5.13 -7.75 -8.40
C LEU A 271 4.39 -8.17 -9.68
N LEU A 272 3.45 -7.35 -10.17
CA LEU A 272 2.70 -7.61 -11.40
C LEU A 272 3.63 -7.79 -12.61
N TYR A 273 4.69 -6.98 -12.71
CA TYR A 273 5.70 -7.12 -13.75
C TYR A 273 6.34 -8.53 -13.73
N LEU A 274 6.75 -9.02 -12.56
CA LEU A 274 7.34 -10.35 -12.43
C LEU A 274 6.34 -11.46 -12.78
N LEU A 275 5.08 -11.33 -12.34
CA LEU A 275 4.03 -12.29 -12.67
C LEU A 275 3.79 -12.36 -14.18
N PHE A 276 3.64 -11.22 -14.86
CA PHE A 276 3.38 -11.20 -16.30
C PHE A 276 4.60 -11.51 -17.17
N THR A 277 5.81 -11.52 -16.60
CA THR A 277 7.05 -11.86 -17.35
C THR A 277 7.55 -13.28 -17.05
N THR A 278 6.99 -13.95 -16.05
CA THR A 278 7.36 -15.32 -15.69
C THR A 278 6.41 -16.31 -16.36
N SER A 279 6.95 -17.25 -17.14
CA SER A 279 6.16 -18.18 -17.96
C SER A 279 5.26 -19.15 -17.17
N ALA A 280 5.45 -19.28 -15.86
CA ALA A 280 4.56 -20.10 -15.03
C ALA A 280 3.39 -19.30 -14.43
N THR A 281 3.48 -17.96 -14.39
CA THR A 281 2.52 -17.10 -13.67
C THR A 281 1.89 -16.02 -14.53
N TYR A 282 2.31 -15.85 -15.78
CA TYR A 282 1.74 -14.88 -16.72
C TYR A 282 0.24 -15.09 -17.04
N GLU A 283 -0.32 -16.27 -16.78
CA GLU A 283 -1.76 -16.58 -16.87
C GLU A 283 -2.41 -16.82 -15.48
N TYR A 284 -1.79 -16.33 -14.41
CA TYR A 284 -2.25 -16.54 -13.03
C TYR A 284 -3.61 -15.89 -12.73
N PHE A 285 -3.88 -14.70 -13.26
CA PHE A 285 -5.12 -13.96 -13.01
C PHE A 285 -6.28 -14.46 -13.89
N TYR A 286 -7.52 -14.32 -13.41
CA TYR A 286 -8.68 -14.56 -14.27
C TYR A 286 -8.81 -13.44 -15.32
N THR A 287 -9.39 -13.78 -16.46
CA THR A 287 -9.57 -12.83 -17.58
C THR A 287 -10.40 -11.62 -17.17
N ASN A 288 -11.35 -11.76 -16.25
CA ASN A 288 -12.15 -10.63 -15.77
C ASN A 288 -11.31 -9.65 -14.97
N ASP A 289 -10.44 -10.14 -14.08
CA ASP A 289 -9.57 -9.27 -13.29
C ASP A 289 -8.54 -8.57 -14.16
N LEU A 290 -8.03 -9.24 -15.20
CA LEU A 290 -7.16 -8.60 -16.18
C LEU A 290 -7.84 -7.44 -16.92
N ARG A 291 -9.13 -7.56 -17.23
CA ARG A 291 -9.91 -6.47 -17.83
C ARG A 291 -10.03 -5.29 -16.86
N VAL A 292 -10.35 -5.57 -15.60
CA VAL A 292 -10.38 -4.56 -14.54
C VAL A 292 -9.00 -3.90 -14.40
N LEU A 293 -7.92 -4.68 -14.45
CA LEU A 293 -6.56 -4.16 -14.36
C LEU A 293 -6.23 -3.24 -15.54
N VAL A 294 -6.65 -3.56 -16.77
CA VAL A 294 -6.50 -2.66 -17.93
C VAL A 294 -7.23 -1.34 -17.69
N ASP A 295 -8.44 -1.39 -17.14
CA ASP A 295 -9.20 -0.18 -16.80
C ASP A 295 -8.48 0.69 -15.76
N VAL A 296 -7.94 0.07 -14.72
CA VAL A 296 -7.12 0.73 -13.70
C VAL A 296 -5.86 1.33 -14.32
N MET A 297 -5.17 0.61 -15.21
CA MET A 297 -3.96 1.08 -15.89
C MET A 297 -4.24 2.28 -16.77
N ILE A 298 -5.32 2.26 -17.57
CA ILE A 298 -5.72 3.39 -18.43
C ILE A 298 -6.03 4.62 -17.58
N ARG A 299 -6.88 4.46 -16.55
CA ARG A 299 -7.27 5.55 -15.66
C ARG A 299 -6.07 6.16 -14.96
N ASN A 300 -5.27 5.33 -14.28
CA ASN A 300 -4.11 5.81 -13.52
C ASN A 300 -3.07 6.47 -14.43
N LEU A 301 -2.78 5.93 -15.62
CA LEU A 301 -1.83 6.56 -16.55
C LEU A 301 -2.30 7.92 -17.08
N LEU A 302 -3.60 8.14 -17.23
CA LEU A 302 -4.17 9.45 -17.64
C LEU A 302 -4.21 10.45 -16.49
N ASP A 303 -4.49 9.98 -15.27
CA ASP A 303 -4.64 10.84 -14.09
C ASP A 303 -3.29 11.24 -13.46
N LEU A 304 -2.18 10.58 -13.85
CA LEU A 304 -0.87 10.84 -13.27
C LEU A 304 -0.32 12.23 -13.65
N PRO A 305 0.14 13.03 -12.66
CA PRO A 305 0.78 14.32 -12.94
C PRO A 305 2.13 14.12 -13.64
N ASP A 306 2.59 15.16 -14.34
CA ASP A 306 3.83 15.11 -15.11
C ASP A 306 5.09 14.84 -14.27
N GLU A 307 5.07 15.20 -13.00
CA GLU A 307 6.18 15.01 -12.06
C GLU A 307 6.37 13.53 -11.63
N SER A 308 5.38 12.66 -11.87
CA SER A 308 5.39 11.25 -11.43
C SER A 308 5.99 10.29 -12.46
N GLU A 309 7.10 10.66 -13.10
CA GLU A 309 7.76 9.86 -14.14
C GLU A 309 8.12 8.43 -13.72
N PRO A 310 8.70 8.18 -12.52
CA PRO A 310 9.07 6.80 -12.13
C PRO A 310 7.85 5.87 -12.04
N LEU A 311 6.73 6.40 -11.54
CA LEU A 311 5.48 5.67 -11.43
C LEU A 311 4.89 5.42 -12.83
N ARG A 312 4.84 6.45 -13.69
CA ARG A 312 4.42 6.34 -15.09
C ARG A 312 5.22 5.29 -15.85
N HIS A 313 6.54 5.30 -15.72
CA HIS A 313 7.43 4.31 -16.35
C HIS A 313 7.14 2.90 -15.85
N THR A 314 6.86 2.75 -14.56
CA THR A 314 6.57 1.43 -13.97
C THR A 314 5.22 0.89 -14.46
N TYR A 315 4.18 1.72 -14.53
CA TYR A 315 2.91 1.36 -15.16
C TYR A 315 3.09 0.91 -16.61
N LEU A 316 3.82 1.67 -17.42
CA LEU A 316 4.07 1.31 -18.83
C LEU A 316 4.89 0.02 -18.97
N ARG A 317 5.84 -0.24 -18.06
CA ARG A 317 6.60 -1.49 -18.01
C ARG A 317 5.73 -2.69 -17.69
N VAL A 318 4.68 -2.54 -16.88
CA VAL A 318 3.69 -3.59 -16.57
C VAL A 318 2.66 -3.74 -17.69
N LEU A 319 2.28 -2.63 -18.33
CA LEU A 319 1.30 -2.63 -19.42
C LEU A 319 1.75 -3.50 -20.60
N TYR A 320 3.03 -3.44 -20.99
CA TYR A 320 3.54 -4.28 -22.08
C TYR A 320 3.32 -5.79 -21.86
N PRO A 321 3.86 -6.43 -20.81
CA PRO A 321 3.68 -7.87 -20.60
C PRO A 321 2.22 -8.23 -20.28
N LEU A 322 1.45 -7.31 -19.67
CA LEU A 322 0.00 -7.48 -19.51
C LEU A 322 -0.70 -7.70 -20.87
N LEU A 323 -0.36 -6.91 -21.89
CA LEU A 323 -0.99 -6.99 -23.21
C LEU A 323 -0.41 -8.10 -24.11
N GLU A 324 0.88 -8.39 -23.96
CA GLU A 324 1.61 -9.33 -24.84
C GLU A 324 1.53 -10.78 -24.35
N HIS A 325 1.71 -11.01 -23.05
CA HIS A 325 1.93 -12.36 -22.53
C HIS A 325 0.63 -13.00 -22.04
N THR A 326 -0.28 -12.22 -21.42
CA THR A 326 -1.49 -12.75 -20.78
C THR A 326 -2.56 -13.20 -21.78
N GLN A 327 -3.68 -13.70 -21.25
CA GLN A 327 -4.87 -14.10 -22.00
C GLN A 327 -5.44 -12.96 -22.88
N LEU A 328 -5.12 -11.69 -22.59
CA LEU A 328 -5.58 -10.53 -23.36
C LEU A 328 -5.00 -10.46 -24.78
N ARG A 329 -3.93 -11.22 -25.07
CA ARG A 329 -3.36 -11.34 -26.42
C ARG A 329 -4.27 -12.05 -27.42
N HIS A 330 -5.39 -12.61 -26.95
CA HIS A 330 -6.37 -13.32 -27.77
C HIS A 330 -7.64 -12.48 -27.99
N PRO A 331 -8.37 -12.68 -29.11
CA PRO A 331 -9.66 -12.02 -29.34
C PRO A 331 -10.65 -12.25 -28.18
N PRO A 332 -11.50 -11.28 -27.82
CA PRO A 332 -11.92 -10.12 -28.61
C PRO A 332 -11.11 -8.82 -28.40
N TYR A 333 -9.85 -8.87 -27.94
CA TYR A 333 -8.98 -7.70 -27.78
C TYR A 333 -9.60 -6.58 -26.95
N TYR A 334 -9.67 -6.79 -25.63
CA TYR A 334 -10.32 -5.87 -24.70
C TYR A 334 -9.76 -4.44 -24.83
N LYS A 335 -10.64 -3.47 -25.10
CA LYS A 335 -10.36 -2.02 -25.11
C LYS A 335 -9.20 -1.57 -26.00
N ARG A 336 -8.96 -2.26 -27.13
CA ARG A 336 -7.92 -1.93 -28.13
C ARG A 336 -7.84 -0.42 -28.43
N ASP A 337 -8.96 0.19 -28.82
CA ASP A 337 -8.99 1.59 -29.25
C ASP A 337 -8.67 2.58 -28.12
N GLU A 338 -9.06 2.26 -26.89
CA GLU A 338 -8.80 3.09 -25.72
C GLU A 338 -7.34 3.00 -25.29
N VAL A 339 -6.73 1.81 -25.39
CA VAL A 339 -5.28 1.62 -25.19
C VAL A 339 -4.49 2.38 -26.26
N LEU A 340 -4.89 2.35 -27.53
CA LEU A 340 -4.23 3.13 -28.58
C LEU A 340 -4.33 4.64 -28.33
N LYS A 341 -5.52 5.15 -27.98
CA LYS A 341 -5.71 6.56 -27.62
C LYS A 341 -4.85 6.97 -26.42
N LEU A 342 -4.75 6.12 -25.40
CA LEU A 342 -3.85 6.34 -24.26
C LEU A 342 -2.40 6.49 -24.72
N LEU A 343 -1.91 5.55 -25.54
CA LEU A 343 -0.53 5.57 -26.04
C LEU A 343 -0.25 6.80 -26.91
N GLU A 344 -1.20 7.21 -27.75
CA GLU A 344 -1.12 8.46 -28.53
C GLU A 344 -1.02 9.69 -27.61
N CYS A 345 -1.86 9.78 -26.58
CA CYS A 345 -1.82 10.88 -25.61
C CYS A 345 -0.45 10.97 -24.92
N LEU A 346 0.08 9.83 -24.45
CA LEU A 346 1.37 9.77 -23.75
C LEU A 346 2.58 9.99 -24.67
N SER A 347 2.43 9.77 -25.98
CA SER A 347 3.51 10.01 -26.96
C SER A 347 3.79 11.50 -27.23
N GLY A 348 2.95 12.41 -26.74
CA GLY A 348 3.11 13.86 -26.91
C GLY A 348 2.77 14.39 -28.31
N VAL A 349 2.29 13.53 -29.22
CA VAL A 349 1.99 13.87 -30.63
C VAL A 349 0.95 15.00 -30.77
N ARG A 350 0.13 15.26 -29.74
CA ARG A 350 -0.92 16.30 -29.76
C ARG A 350 -0.59 17.56 -28.95
N SER A 351 0.55 17.62 -28.26
CA SER A 351 0.82 18.63 -27.23
C SER A 351 2.03 19.51 -27.56
N ASN A 352 1.94 20.30 -28.64
CA ASN A 352 2.98 21.25 -29.06
C ASN A 352 3.20 22.44 -28.07
N HIS A 353 2.42 22.55 -27.00
CA HIS A 353 2.47 23.65 -26.02
C HIS A 353 3.03 23.25 -24.65
N PHE A 354 3.46 22.00 -24.46
CA PHE A 354 3.94 21.48 -23.18
C PHE A 354 5.42 21.10 -23.24
N GLN A 355 6.03 20.90 -22.06
CA GLN A 355 7.41 20.43 -21.95
C GLN A 355 7.61 19.14 -22.76
N PRO A 356 8.80 18.94 -23.35
CA PRO A 356 9.07 17.75 -24.14
C PRO A 356 8.93 16.50 -23.27
N VAL A 357 8.21 15.49 -23.78
CA VAL A 357 8.00 14.22 -23.09
C VAL A 357 9.34 13.50 -22.89
N ASP A 358 9.54 12.93 -21.70
CA ASP A 358 10.74 12.15 -21.39
C ASP A 358 10.99 11.01 -22.39
N GLN A 359 12.27 10.83 -22.73
CA GLN A 359 12.72 9.87 -23.74
C GLN A 359 12.43 8.42 -23.32
N THR A 360 12.42 8.11 -22.03
CA THR A 360 12.09 6.77 -21.53
C THR A 360 10.61 6.49 -21.72
N THR A 361 9.75 7.46 -21.44
CA THR A 361 8.30 7.37 -21.71
C THR A 361 8.04 7.04 -23.18
N ILE A 362 8.67 7.76 -24.12
CA ILE A 362 8.51 7.51 -25.56
C ILE A 362 8.91 6.08 -25.93
N ARG A 363 10.04 5.58 -25.39
CA ARG A 363 10.49 4.19 -25.65
C ARG A 363 9.51 3.16 -25.12
N LEU A 364 8.96 3.37 -23.92
CA LEU A 364 8.00 2.46 -23.29
C LEU A 364 6.65 2.47 -24.03
N VAL A 365 6.15 3.65 -24.40
CA VAL A 365 4.93 3.80 -25.21
C VAL A 365 5.09 3.10 -26.56
N SER A 366 6.22 3.32 -27.25
CA SER A 366 6.53 2.65 -28.51
C SER A 366 6.58 1.12 -28.35
N ARG A 367 7.14 0.62 -27.24
CA ARG A 367 7.15 -0.81 -26.93
C ARG A 367 5.74 -1.37 -26.79
N CYS A 368 4.84 -0.69 -26.07
CA CYS A 368 3.43 -1.09 -25.94
C CYS A 368 2.69 -1.04 -27.29
N ALA A 369 2.90 0.00 -28.09
CA ALA A 369 2.25 0.15 -29.41
C ALA A 369 2.64 -0.95 -30.41
N ASN A 370 3.80 -1.58 -30.20
CA ASN A 370 4.32 -2.65 -31.07
C ASN A 370 3.73 -4.04 -30.77
N VAL A 371 2.86 -4.18 -29.75
CA VAL A 371 2.14 -5.43 -29.45
C VAL A 371 1.31 -5.86 -30.67
N PRO A 372 1.39 -7.13 -31.15
CA PRO A 372 0.87 -7.53 -32.46
C PRO A 372 -0.59 -7.19 -32.72
N TRP A 373 -1.46 -7.33 -31.71
CA TRP A 373 -2.89 -7.07 -31.86
C TRP A 373 -3.30 -5.60 -31.70
N LEU A 374 -2.40 -4.75 -31.18
CA LEU A 374 -2.61 -3.30 -31.15
C LEU A 374 -2.22 -2.62 -32.45
N ARG A 375 -1.37 -3.25 -33.27
CA ARG A 375 -0.97 -2.68 -34.56
C ARG A 375 -2.22 -2.44 -35.41
N SER A 376 -2.36 -1.23 -35.93
CA SER A 376 -3.34 -0.95 -36.97
C SER A 376 -2.99 -1.79 -38.18
N THR A 377 -3.88 -2.68 -38.61
CA THR A 377 -3.70 -3.32 -39.91
C THR A 377 -3.80 -2.24 -40.98
N PRO A 378 -2.99 -2.28 -42.05
CA PRO A 378 -3.10 -1.30 -43.14
C PRO A 378 -4.50 -1.20 -43.76
N GLU A 379 -5.33 -2.22 -43.55
CA GLU A 379 -6.71 -2.31 -44.02
C GLU A 379 -7.70 -1.44 -43.21
N GLU A 380 -7.43 -1.13 -41.94
CA GLU A 380 -8.28 -0.23 -41.13
C GLU A 380 -8.04 1.26 -41.47
N ASN A 381 -6.88 1.61 -42.02
CA ASN A 381 -6.60 2.95 -42.54
C ASN A 381 -7.24 3.22 -43.91
N ALA A 382 -7.87 2.20 -44.52
CA ALA A 382 -8.67 2.35 -45.73
C ALA A 382 -10.14 2.61 -45.35
N HIS A 383 -10.42 3.74 -44.71
CA HIS A 383 -11.76 4.31 -44.85
C HIS A 383 -12.01 4.51 -46.35
N PRO A 384 -13.16 4.05 -46.90
CA PRO A 384 -13.46 4.24 -48.31
C PRO A 384 -13.62 5.74 -48.52
N GLU A 385 -12.63 6.38 -49.14
CA GLU A 385 -12.79 7.72 -49.67
C GLU A 385 -14.04 7.71 -50.54
N ASN A 386 -15.06 8.43 -50.09
CA ASN A 386 -16.30 8.60 -50.83
C ASN A 386 -15.91 9.11 -52.23
N PRO A 387 -16.24 8.40 -53.33
CA PRO A 387 -15.76 8.72 -54.68
C PRO A 387 -16.17 10.12 -55.17
N ALA A 388 -17.05 10.80 -54.44
CA ALA A 388 -17.41 12.20 -54.64
C ALA A 388 -16.25 13.19 -54.43
N HIS A 389 -15.26 12.89 -53.58
CA HIS A 389 -14.14 13.81 -53.33
C HIS A 389 -13.07 13.83 -54.44
N ARG A 390 -13.06 12.84 -55.35
CA ARG A 390 -12.14 12.81 -56.50
C ARG A 390 -12.62 13.63 -57.70
N VAL A 391 -13.91 14.00 -57.76
CA VAL A 391 -14.51 14.71 -58.91
C VAL A 391 -14.41 16.23 -58.78
N LEU A 392 -14.16 16.75 -57.58
CA LEU A 392 -13.96 18.18 -57.34
C LEU A 392 -12.51 18.41 -56.89
N GLY A 393 -11.62 18.60 -57.87
CA GLY A 393 -10.20 18.87 -57.67
C GLY A 393 -9.94 20.18 -56.93
N ILE A 394 -10.02 20.15 -55.60
CA ILE A 394 -9.64 21.23 -54.71
C ILE A 394 -8.64 20.66 -53.70
N SER A 395 -7.35 20.74 -54.03
CA SER A 395 -6.29 20.59 -53.03
C SER A 395 -6.29 21.84 -52.15
N LEU A 396 -6.75 21.72 -50.91
CA LEU A 396 -6.43 22.67 -49.85
C LEU A 396 -5.56 21.98 -48.80
N ALA A 397 -4.34 22.48 -48.64
CA ALA A 397 -3.45 22.14 -47.55
C ALA A 397 -4.12 22.49 -46.21
N HIS A 398 -4.29 21.50 -45.33
CA HIS A 398 -4.83 21.73 -43.99
C HIS A 398 -3.75 22.35 -43.08
N HIS A 399 -3.73 23.68 -43.03
CA HIS A 399 -3.51 24.39 -41.77
C HIS A 399 -4.85 24.43 -41.01
N GLY A 400 -4.77 24.34 -39.69
CA GLY A 400 -5.94 24.25 -38.82
C GLY A 400 -6.88 25.45 -38.95
N GLN A 401 -8.17 25.18 -38.82
CA GLN A 401 -9.13 25.98 -38.06
C GLN A 401 -10.50 25.29 -38.07
N SER A 402 -11.16 25.40 -36.93
CA SER A 402 -12.51 24.98 -36.64
C SER A 402 -13.50 25.46 -37.70
N SER A 403 -14.36 24.55 -38.20
CA SER A 403 -15.56 24.92 -38.96
C SER A 403 -16.76 24.17 -38.41
N VAL A 404 -17.29 24.65 -37.28
CA VAL A 404 -18.71 24.47 -36.97
C VAL A 404 -19.48 25.20 -38.06
N SER A 405 -20.26 24.46 -38.83
CA SER A 405 -20.95 24.97 -40.00
C SER A 405 -22.04 25.97 -39.62
N LEU A 406 -21.96 27.19 -40.17
CA LEU A 406 -22.94 28.26 -40.05
C LEU A 406 -24.37 27.87 -40.55
N MET A 407 -24.54 26.70 -41.15
CA MET A 407 -25.85 26.17 -41.54
C MET A 407 -26.59 25.41 -40.41
N GLU A 408 -25.90 25.00 -39.35
CA GLU A 408 -26.51 24.29 -38.20
C GLU A 408 -27.01 25.25 -37.09
N VAL A 409 -26.66 26.53 -37.20
CA VAL A 409 -27.10 27.61 -36.29
C VAL A 409 -28.39 28.28 -36.78
N ALA A 410 -28.76 28.13 -38.06
CA ALA A 410 -29.94 28.76 -38.65
C ALA A 410 -31.25 27.94 -38.50
N SER A 411 -31.19 26.70 -37.96
CA SER A 411 -32.36 25.83 -37.79
C SER A 411 -32.84 25.68 -36.34
N LYS A 412 -32.25 26.42 -35.39
CA LYS A 412 -32.76 26.52 -34.01
C LYS A 412 -33.43 27.88 -33.81
N SER A 413 -34.75 27.92 -34.04
CA SER A 413 -35.59 29.01 -33.51
C SER A 413 -35.73 28.84 -32.00
N GLU A 414 -35.25 29.82 -31.23
CA GLU A 414 -35.49 29.92 -29.79
C GLU A 414 -36.99 29.96 -29.50
N LYS A 415 -37.45 29.12 -28.56
CA LYS A 415 -38.79 29.28 -27.98
C LYS A 415 -38.76 30.48 -27.03
N PRO A 416 -39.74 31.40 -27.08
CA PRO A 416 -39.76 32.58 -26.24
C PRO A 416 -39.74 32.23 -24.75
N GLY A 417 -38.89 32.95 -24.00
CA GLY A 417 -38.71 32.80 -22.57
C GLY A 417 -40.02 32.94 -21.78
N VAL A 418 -40.19 32.05 -20.80
CA VAL A 418 -41.32 32.10 -19.86
C VAL A 418 -41.04 33.18 -18.83
N ILE A 419 -41.88 34.21 -18.83
CA ILE A 419 -41.95 35.27 -17.83
C ILE A 419 -42.43 34.65 -16.51
N THR A 420 -41.60 34.72 -15.48
CA THR A 420 -41.97 34.37 -14.11
C THR A 420 -42.55 35.60 -13.39
N PRO A 421 -43.75 35.52 -12.77
CA PRO A 421 -44.20 36.54 -11.84
C PRO A 421 -43.68 36.22 -10.44
N SER A 422 -42.97 37.19 -9.87
CA SER A 422 -42.59 37.25 -8.46
C SER A 422 -43.72 37.87 -7.63
N ARG A 423 -43.91 37.34 -6.40
CA ARG A 423 -43.95 38.10 -5.13
C ARG A 423 -45.19 37.90 -4.22
N ARG A 424 -44.85 37.56 -2.94
CA ARG A 424 -45.46 37.89 -1.63
C ARG A 424 -46.59 37.02 -1.03
N LEU A 425 -46.23 36.45 0.13
CA LEU A 425 -46.86 36.56 1.47
C LEU A 425 -48.39 36.66 1.59
N GLY A 426 -48.95 35.72 2.35
CA GLY A 426 -49.79 36.06 3.51
C GLY A 426 -51.17 35.39 3.56
N THR A 427 -51.46 34.78 4.72
CA THR A 427 -52.79 34.44 5.29
C THR A 427 -53.58 33.31 4.59
N GLY A 428 -54.23 32.35 5.25
CA GLY A 428 -54.48 32.07 6.67
C GLY A 428 -55.62 31.05 6.79
N GLY A 429 -55.62 30.24 7.85
CA GLY A 429 -56.74 29.37 8.30
C GLY A 429 -56.87 28.04 7.54
N THR A 430 -57.11 26.88 8.16
CA THR A 430 -57.70 26.57 9.47
C THR A 430 -57.47 25.09 9.83
N ASN A 431 -57.29 24.85 11.15
CA ASN A 431 -57.81 23.75 11.97
C ASN A 431 -57.18 22.34 11.91
N LEU A 432 -56.50 21.94 13.00
CA LEU A 432 -56.95 21.06 14.13
C LEU A 432 -56.31 19.67 13.90
N ASP A 433 -55.62 18.97 14.80
CA ASP A 433 -55.73 18.83 16.26
C ASP A 433 -54.43 18.27 16.89
N GLY A 434 -54.21 18.62 18.17
CA GLY A 434 -53.53 17.79 19.19
C GLY A 434 -52.00 17.67 19.11
N GLY A 435 -51.17 18.11 20.05
CA GLY A 435 -51.44 18.45 21.46
C GLY A 435 -50.33 17.87 22.34
N GLY A 436 -49.42 18.75 22.81
CA GLY A 436 -48.64 18.66 24.06
C GLY A 436 -47.54 17.60 24.15
N ASN A 437 -46.41 17.78 24.84
CA ASN A 437 -45.94 18.79 25.81
C ASN A 437 -44.41 18.52 25.85
N GLY A 438 -43.49 19.48 25.73
CA GLY A 438 -43.18 20.52 26.71
C GLY A 438 -41.77 20.28 27.30
N ASN A 439 -40.78 21.06 26.86
CA ASN A 439 -39.79 21.77 27.68
C ASN A 439 -38.56 22.18 26.85
N GLY A 440 -38.52 23.46 26.49
CA GLY A 440 -37.31 24.17 26.12
C GLY A 440 -36.69 24.83 27.36
N VAL A 441 -35.36 25.03 27.29
CA VAL A 441 -34.62 26.02 28.07
C VAL A 441 -33.74 26.77 27.07
N GLU A 442 -34.05 28.05 26.89
CA GLU A 442 -33.19 29.08 26.29
C GLU A 442 -31.92 29.26 27.17
N ILE A 443 -30.78 29.70 26.67
CA ILE A 443 -30.44 31.12 26.49
C ILE A 443 -29.10 31.18 25.71
N ALA A 444 -29.04 31.99 24.66
CA ALA A 444 -27.80 32.54 24.11
C ALA A 444 -27.88 34.08 24.24
N GLY A 445 -26.86 34.67 24.84
CA GLY A 445 -26.79 36.09 25.16
C GLY A 445 -26.13 36.94 24.08
N GLU A 446 -26.56 38.21 24.09
CA GLU A 446 -25.77 39.43 23.86
C GLU A 446 -25.15 39.67 22.48
N ALA A 447 -25.81 40.51 21.67
CA ALA A 447 -25.51 41.94 21.51
C ALA A 447 -26.30 42.55 20.34
#